data_AF-A0A8J7U7B3-F1
#
_entry.id   AF-A0A8J7U7B3-F1
#
_cell.length_a   1.000
_cell.length_b   1.000
_cell.length_c   1.000
_cell.angle_alpha   90.00
_cell.angle_beta   90.00
_cell.angle_gamma   90.00
#
_symmetry.space_group_name_H-M   'P 1'
#
loop_
_entity.id
_entity.type
_entity.pdbx_description
1 polymer ?
#
loop_
_entity_poly.entity_id
_entity_poly.type
_entity_poly.pdbx_seq_one_letter_code
_entity_poly.pdbx_strand_id
1 'polypeptide(L)' 'MHEMAYENLLAAYKAWKSAMPSIQASTFLSKVLETGQAGQWAAEVAKFLLSQNSLEELFPSRPE' A
#
# COMPACT_ATOMS: atom_id res chain seq x y z
N MET A 1 3.01 16.34 -1.40
CA MET A 1 1.83 15.64 -1.96
C MET A 1 2.00 14.13 -1.91
N HIS A 2 3.18 13.59 -2.23
CA HIS A 2 3.47 12.15 -2.09
C HIS A 2 3.41 11.62 -0.66
N GLU A 3 3.79 12.40 0.36
CA GLU A 3 3.61 12.01 1.78
C GLU A 3 2.15 11.76 2.16
N MET A 4 1.23 12.69 1.84
CA MET A 4 -0.21 12.47 2.07
C MET A 4 -0.73 11.26 1.29
N ALA A 5 -0.26 11.04 0.06
CA ALA A 5 -0.64 9.87 -0.72
C ALA A 5 -0.14 8.56 -0.07
N TYR A 6 1.07 8.58 0.50
CA TYR A 6 1.62 7.48 1.27
C TYR A 6 0.82 7.20 2.55
N GLU A 7 0.50 8.23 3.34
CA GLU A 7 -0.33 8.07 4.54
C GLU A 7 -1.72 7.53 4.22
N ASN A 8 -2.35 8.02 3.15
CA ASN A 8 -3.64 7.52 2.68
C ASN A 8 -3.57 6.05 2.23
N LEU A 9 -2.50 5.67 1.51
CA LEU A 9 -2.23 4.28 1.14
C LEU A 9 -2.06 3.39 2.36
N LEU A 10 -1.32 3.86 3.38
CA LEU A 10 -1.09 3.13 4.61
C LEU A 10 -2.38 2.95 5.43
N ALA A 11 -3.21 3.99 5.52
CA ALA A 11 -4.52 3.91 6.17
C ALA A 11 -5.46 2.92 5.45
N ALA A 12 -5.50 2.99 4.11
CA ALA A 12 -6.27 2.05 3.30
C ALA A 12 -5.77 0.61 3.45
N TYR A 13 -4.45 0.40 3.45
CA TYR A 13 -3.86 -0.91 3.69
C TYR A 13 -4.23 -1.46 5.06
N LYS A 14 -4.17 -0.65 6.13
CA LYS A 14 -4.59 -1.06 7.47
C LYS A 14 -6.06 -1.49 7.52
N ALA A 15 -6.95 -0.74 6.86
CA ALA A 15 -8.36 -1.10 6.76
C ALA A 15 -8.55 -2.44 6.02
N TRP A 16 -7.83 -2.64 4.92
CA TRP A 16 -7.84 -3.90 4.18
C TRP A 16 -7.27 -5.06 4.98
N LYS A 17 -6.18 -4.86 5.73
CA LYS A 17 -5.57 -5.87 6.59
C LYS A 17 -6.49 -6.27 7.75
N SER A 18 -7.26 -5.33 8.29
CA SER A 18 -8.29 -5.60 9.29
C SER A 18 -9.42 -6.48 8.73
N ALA A 19 -9.89 -6.18 7.51
CA ALA A 19 -10.93 -6.96 6.84
C ALA A 19 -10.41 -8.29 6.25
N MET A 20 -9.15 -8.34 5.84
CA MET A 20 -8.47 -9.46 5.19
C MET A 20 -7.09 -9.67 5.83
N PRO A 21 -7.01 -10.41 6.96
CA PRO A 21 -5.77 -10.58 7.72
C PRO A 21 -4.62 -11.21 6.91
N SER A 22 -4.96 -12.03 5.92
CA SER A 22 -4.01 -12.70 5.04
C SER A 22 -3.50 -11.85 3.87
N ILE A 23 -4.04 -10.63 3.67
CA ILE A 23 -3.60 -9.80 2.54
C ILE A 23 -2.16 -9.33 2.73
N GLN A 24 -1.38 -9.43 1.67
CA GLN A 24 -0.02 -8.90 1.61
C GLN A 24 -0.01 -7.49 1.05
N ALA A 25 0.94 -6.67 1.48
CA ALA A 25 1.09 -5.30 0.99
C ALA A 25 1.27 -5.24 -0.54
N SER A 26 2.03 -6.18 -1.12
CA SER A 26 2.22 -6.31 -2.57
C SER A 26 0.91 -6.54 -3.33
N THR A 27 0.04 -7.43 -2.83
CA THR A 27 -1.29 -7.69 -3.39
C THR A 27 -2.18 -6.46 -3.31
N PHE A 28 -2.17 -5.76 -2.17
CA PHE A 28 -2.92 -4.52 -2.00
C PHE A 28 -2.46 -3.44 -2.98
N LEU A 29 -1.16 -3.17 -3.06
CA LEU A 29 -0.61 -2.15 -3.96
C LEU A 29 -0.88 -2.49 -5.43
N SER A 30 -0.78 -3.76 -5.81
CA SER A 30 -1.15 -4.22 -7.16
C SER A 30 -2.62 -3.94 -7.46
N LYS A 31 -3.53 -4.27 -6.53
CA LYS A 31 -4.97 -3.98 -6.66
C LYS A 31 -5.26 -2.49 -6.78
N VAL A 32 -4.54 -1.65 -6.04
CA VAL A 32 -4.68 -0.18 -6.11
C VAL A 32 -4.27 0.35 -7.49
N LEU A 33 -3.23 -0.22 -8.10
CA LEU A 33 -2.82 0.12 -9.46
C LEU A 33 -3.79 -0.39 -10.53
N GLU A 34 -4.35 -1.60 -10.34
CA GLU A 34 -5.31 -2.20 -11.28
C GLU A 34 -6.67 -1.48 -11.29
N THR A 35 -7.14 -1.01 -10.14
CA THR A 35 -8.47 -0.37 -10.04
C THR A 35 -8.52 0.99 -10.71
N GLY A 36 -7.39 1.68 -10.88
CA GLY A 36 -7.34 3.02 -11.49
C GLY A 36 -8.10 4.11 -10.72
N GLN A 37 -8.66 3.77 -9.56
CA GLN A 37 -9.39 4.70 -8.67
C GLN A 37 -8.44 5.47 -7.74
N ALA A 38 -7.18 5.01 -7.63
CA ALA A 38 -6.14 5.75 -6.95
C ALA A 38 -5.79 7.00 -7.74
N GLY A 39 -5.77 8.16 -7.06
CA GLY A 39 -5.25 9.38 -7.65
C GLY A 39 -3.81 9.20 -8.14
N GLN A 40 -3.39 9.99 -9.12
CA GLN A 40 -2.09 9.87 -9.80
C GLN A 40 -0.91 9.72 -8.81
N TRP A 41 -0.91 10.49 -7.72
CA TRP A 41 0.12 10.41 -6.68
C TRP A 41 0.12 9.08 -5.91
N ALA A 42 -1.05 8.50 -5.62
CA ALA A 42 -1.14 7.19 -4.97
C ALA A 42 -0.63 6.08 -5.90
N ALA A 43 -0.90 6.19 -7.21
CA ALA A 43 -0.36 5.25 -8.19
C ALA A 43 1.17 5.34 -8.31
N GLU A 44 1.74 6.54 -8.30
CA GLU A 44 3.21 6.71 -8.32
C GLU A 44 3.86 6.14 -7.06
N VAL A 45 3.30 6.45 -5.89
CA VAL A 45 3.81 5.91 -4.61
C VAL A 45 3.67 4.40 -4.58
N ALA A 46 2.55 3.82 -5.02
CA ALA A 46 2.37 2.38 -5.07
C ALA A 46 3.36 1.69 -6.03
N LYS A 47 3.63 2.29 -7.20
CA LYS A 47 4.68 1.79 -8.12
C LYS A 47 6.06 1.87 -7.50
N PHE A 48 6.39 2.98 -6.85
CA PHE A 48 7.66 3.15 -6.15
C PHE A 48 7.84 2.09 -5.06
N LEU A 49 6.83 1.89 -4.22
CA LEU A 49 6.84 0.89 -3.15
C LEU A 49 6.91 -0.55 -3.66
N LEU A 50 6.27 -0.87 -4.79
CA LEU A 50 6.40 -2.19 -5.42
C LEU A 50 7.79 -2.40 -6.05
N SER A 51 8.44 -1.33 -6.52
CA SER A 51 9.78 -1.39 -7.09
C SER A 51 10.88 -1.49 -6.03
N GLN A 52 10.61 -1.03 -4.81
CA GLN A 52 11.49 -1.14 -3.66
C GLN A 52 11.20 -2.49 -2.98
N ASN A 53 12.19 -3.38 -2.91
CA ASN A 53 12.05 -4.68 -2.22
C ASN A 53 11.94 -4.55 -0.68
N SER A 54 11.71 -3.35 -0.14
CA SER A 54 11.60 -3.00 1.29
C SER A 54 10.15 -2.85 1.77
N LEU A 55 9.18 -3.50 1.11
CA LEU A 55 7.79 -3.53 1.59
C LEU A 55 7.68 -4.06 3.03
N GLU A 56 8.59 -4.93 3.46
CA GLU A 56 8.60 -5.49 4.82
C GLU A 56 9.09 -4.51 5.89
N GLU A 57 9.93 -3.53 5.55
CA GLU A 57 10.40 -2.49 6.49
C GLU A 57 9.36 -1.38 6.68
N LEU A 58 8.61 -1.04 5.63
CA LEU A 58 7.63 0.06 5.63
C LEU A 58 6.22 -0.38 6.02
N PHE A 59 5.86 -1.63 5.75
CA PHE A 59 4.58 -2.25 6.12
C PHE A 59 4.85 -3.49 6.99
N PRO A 60 5.25 -3.29 8.26
CA PRO A 60 5.59 -4.42 9.13
C PRO A 60 4.39 -5.36 9.20
N SER A 61 4.59 -6.58 8.70
CA SER A 61 3.55 -7.61 8.65
C SER A 61 3.37 -8.32 10.00
N ARG A 62 3.96 -7.82 11.09
CA ARG A 62 3.94 -8.48 12.39
C ARG A 62 3.70 -7.47 13.52
N PRO A 63 2.70 -7.68 14.38
CA PRO A 63 2.73 -7.12 15.72
C PRO A 63 3.82 -7.84 16.51
N GLU A 64 4.66 -7.09 17.22
CA GLU A 64 5.53 -7.63 18.27
C GLU A 64 4.71 -8.29 19.38
#